data_AF-A0A183KS57-F1
#
_entry.id   AF-A0A183KS57-F1
#
_cell.length_a   1.000
_cell.length_b   1.000
_cell.length_c   1.000
_cell.angle_alpha   90.00
_cell.angle_beta   90.00
_cell.angle_gamma   90.00
#
_symmetry.space_group_name_H-M   'P 1'
#
loop_
_entity.id
_entity.type
_entity.pdbx_description
1 polymer ?
#
loop_
_entity_poly.entity_id
_entity_poly.type
_entity_poly.pdbx_seq_one_letter_code
_entity_poly.pdbx_strand_id
1 'polypeptide(L)'
;MESKSEEKNPDIELTQSDISKTRQAPFGEDNEFMVNKDTDSILKNTNESNKKWRLEGVNIVVLSVIVLSTAITIALIFSIIFGQPQVVPQGAVAVDDDFCGQIGLNIMRKNKGNAVDAMVSVMLCLTVTRPDVASLGGCGAVLVRDRNKQLSHLFDFTCPVRNSATERDKPDKNKPASLVGIPSLVRGLAVIHQRFGSLKWSDLFTGAIDLTKNGFMVRSAPILCYFQYICNSTLLLLICL
;
A
#
# COMPACT_ATOMS: atom_id res chain seq x y z
N MET A 1 3.35 5.36 76.71
CA MET A 1 3.49 5.66 75.27
C MET A 1 4.50 4.68 74.70
N GLU A 2 3.99 3.89 73.75
CA GLU A 2 4.56 2.84 72.91
C GLU A 2 5.75 1.99 73.37
N SER A 3 5.52 0.67 73.43
CA SER A 3 6.51 -0.40 73.52
C SER A 3 6.71 -1.12 72.17
N LYS A 4 7.97 -1.17 71.74
CA LYS A 4 8.75 -2.28 71.12
C LYS A 4 8.17 -3.21 70.02
N SER A 5 8.88 -3.14 68.88
CA SER A 5 9.38 -4.18 67.93
C SER A 5 9.68 -5.58 68.52
N GLU A 6 9.85 -6.69 67.79
CA GLU A 6 9.58 -7.19 66.43
C GLU A 6 10.14 -8.64 66.44
N GLU A 7 9.38 -9.72 66.19
CA GLU A 7 9.94 -11.02 65.69
C GLU A 7 8.86 -12.06 65.27
N LYS A 8 8.93 -12.48 63.99
CA LYS A 8 8.73 -13.79 63.32
C LYS A 8 7.78 -14.91 63.87
N ASN A 9 6.85 -15.31 62.97
CA ASN A 9 6.10 -16.58 62.72
C ASN A 9 5.97 -17.65 63.84
N PRO A 10 4.76 -18.21 64.06
CA PRO A 10 4.47 -19.47 63.37
C PRO A 10 3.02 -19.63 62.86
N ASP A 11 2.92 -20.53 61.89
CA ASP A 11 1.72 -21.06 61.24
C ASP A 11 0.68 -21.54 62.27
N ILE A 12 -0.57 -21.06 62.12
CA ILE A 12 -1.74 -21.72 62.70
C ILE A 12 -2.56 -22.26 61.54
N GLU A 13 -2.18 -23.48 61.17
CA GLU A 13 -2.90 -24.38 60.29
C GLU A 13 -4.23 -24.76 60.96
N LEU A 14 -5.30 -24.02 60.65
CA LEU A 14 -6.67 -24.44 60.97
C LEU A 14 -7.10 -25.48 59.92
N THR A 15 -6.91 -26.74 60.28
CA THR A 15 -7.29 -27.90 59.48
C THR A 15 -8.80 -27.95 59.25
N GLN A 16 -9.22 -28.44 58.07
CA GLN A 16 -10.64 -28.63 57.71
C GLN A 16 -11.46 -29.47 58.71
N SER A 17 -10.80 -30.14 59.66
CA SER A 17 -11.42 -30.92 60.74
C SER A 17 -12.26 -30.08 61.71
N ASP A 18 -11.98 -28.78 61.86
CA ASP A 18 -12.68 -27.93 62.83
C ASP A 18 -13.91 -27.21 62.23
N ILE A 19 -13.99 -27.10 60.91
CA ILE A 19 -15.17 -26.58 60.20
C ILE A 19 -16.24 -27.68 60.03
N SER A 20 -15.85 -28.96 60.10
CA SER A 20 -16.82 -30.07 60.08
C SER A 20 -17.61 -30.27 61.38
N LYS A 21 -17.23 -29.60 62.49
CA LYS A 21 -17.81 -29.87 63.81
C LYS A 21 -18.99 -28.98 64.24
N THR A 22 -19.39 -28.00 63.42
CA THR A 22 -20.50 -27.06 63.75
C THR A 22 -21.73 -27.19 62.85
N ARG A 23 -21.81 -28.22 61.99
CA ARG A 23 -23.03 -28.56 61.24
C ARG A 23 -23.58 -29.93 61.64
N GLN A 24 -23.95 -30.09 62.91
CA GLN A 24 -24.89 -31.13 63.30
C GLN A 24 -26.09 -30.46 64.00
N ALA A 25 -27.16 -30.24 63.24
CA ALA A 25 -28.46 -29.94 63.80
C ALA A 25 -29.07 -31.25 64.35
N PRO A 26 -29.71 -31.25 65.52
CA PRO A 26 -30.21 -32.46 66.15
C PRO A 26 -31.63 -32.73 65.63
N PHE A 27 -31.78 -33.50 64.55
CA PHE A 27 -33.09 -34.06 64.20
C PHE A 27 -32.93 -35.46 63.64
N GLY A 28 -33.79 -36.35 64.13
CA GLY A 28 -33.75 -37.79 64.02
C GLY A 28 -33.74 -38.35 62.60
N GLU A 29 -33.22 -39.57 62.56
CA GLU A 29 -32.99 -40.42 61.40
C GLU A 29 -34.29 -41.14 60.99
N ASP A 30 -35.31 -40.38 60.63
CA ASP A 30 -36.62 -40.92 60.21
C ASP A 30 -37.45 -39.88 59.45
N ASN A 31 -36.83 -39.17 58.52
CA ASN A 31 -37.55 -38.50 57.44
C ASN A 31 -36.92 -38.93 56.11
N GLU A 32 -37.23 -40.15 55.70
CA GLU A 32 -37.25 -40.49 54.28
C GLU A 32 -38.27 -39.54 53.64
N PHE A 33 -37.79 -38.35 53.25
CA PHE A 33 -38.55 -37.44 52.41
C PHE A 33 -38.89 -38.28 51.19
N MET A 34 -40.16 -38.69 51.10
CA MET A 34 -40.75 -39.39 49.98
C MET A 34 -40.60 -38.47 48.76
N VAL A 35 -39.39 -38.44 48.20
CA VAL A 35 -39.15 -37.94 46.86
C VAL A 35 -39.93 -38.89 46.00
N ASN A 36 -41.13 -38.45 45.61
CA ASN A 36 -41.98 -39.24 44.74
C ASN A 36 -41.11 -39.68 43.54
N LYS A 37 -41.09 -40.99 43.27
CA LYS A 37 -40.35 -41.60 42.16
C LYS A 37 -40.72 -40.95 40.81
N ASP A 38 -41.92 -40.39 40.74
CA ASP A 38 -42.38 -39.57 39.62
C ASP A 38 -41.56 -38.28 39.49
N THR A 39 -41.26 -37.58 40.60
CA THR A 39 -40.48 -36.34 40.62
C THR A 39 -39.04 -36.57 40.16
N ASP A 40 -38.39 -37.65 40.60
CA ASP A 40 -37.03 -38.00 40.15
C ASP A 40 -36.98 -38.33 38.65
N SER A 41 -38.00 -39.01 38.13
CA SER A 41 -38.12 -39.31 36.70
C SER A 41 -38.29 -38.03 35.87
N ILE A 42 -39.04 -37.05 36.39
CA ILE A 42 -39.25 -35.74 35.75
C ILE A 42 -37.96 -34.91 35.80
N LEU A 43 -37.24 -34.88 36.91
CA LEU A 43 -35.95 -34.19 37.04
C LEU A 43 -34.89 -34.79 36.11
N LYS A 44 -34.88 -36.12 35.95
CA LYS A 44 -33.95 -36.80 35.03
C LYS A 44 -34.30 -36.52 33.57
N ASN A 45 -35.59 -36.56 33.20
CA ASN A 45 -36.05 -36.22 31.86
C ASN A 45 -35.82 -34.75 31.51
N THR A 46 -36.04 -33.83 32.45
CA THR A 46 -35.75 -32.40 32.26
C THR A 46 -34.26 -32.12 32.16
N ASN A 47 -33.40 -32.80 32.93
CA ASN A 47 -31.94 -32.68 32.80
C ASN A 47 -31.40 -33.24 31.48
N GLU A 48 -31.90 -34.40 31.02
CA GLU A 48 -31.51 -34.97 29.72
C GLU A 48 -32.01 -34.09 28.57
N SER A 49 -33.25 -33.59 28.64
CA SER A 49 -33.80 -32.62 27.69
C SER A 49 -32.97 -31.33 27.66
N ASN A 50 -32.65 -30.75 28.83
CA ASN A 50 -31.83 -29.54 28.93
C ASN A 50 -30.40 -29.76 28.40
N LYS A 51 -29.78 -30.93 28.64
CA LYS A 51 -28.49 -31.27 28.03
C LYS A 51 -28.58 -31.35 26.50
N LYS A 52 -29.65 -31.96 25.98
CA LYS A 52 -29.89 -32.07 24.54
C LYS A 52 -30.03 -30.69 23.88
N TRP A 53 -30.87 -29.81 24.42
CA TRP A 53 -31.06 -28.45 23.91
C TRP A 53 -29.79 -27.60 24.01
N ARG A 54 -28.97 -27.79 25.05
CA ARG A 54 -27.68 -27.10 25.19
C ARG A 54 -26.63 -27.56 24.17
N LEU A 55 -26.56 -28.86 23.88
CA LEU A 55 -25.64 -29.41 22.87
C LEU A 55 -26.06 -29.03 21.44
N GLU A 56 -27.36 -29.08 21.14
CA GLU A 56 -27.89 -28.62 19.85
C GLU A 56 -27.71 -27.11 19.65
N GLY A 57 -27.90 -26.31 20.69
CA GLY A 57 -27.66 -24.86 20.65
C GLY A 57 -26.21 -24.48 20.37
N VAL A 58 -25.24 -25.18 21.00
CA VAL A 58 -23.81 -24.95 20.73
C VAL A 58 -23.45 -25.35 19.29
N ASN A 59 -24.00 -26.46 18.78
CA ASN A 59 -23.76 -26.89 17.39
C ASN A 59 -24.27 -25.88 16.36
N ILE A 60 -25.42 -25.24 16.61
CA ILE A 60 -25.98 -24.18 15.74
C ILE A 60 -25.05 -22.95 15.72
N VAL A 61 -24.50 -22.55 16.87
CA VAL A 61 -23.56 -21.43 16.96
C VAL A 61 -22.25 -21.76 16.23
N VAL A 62 -21.74 -22.97 16.37
CA VAL A 62 -20.50 -23.39 15.68
C VAL A 62 -20.71 -23.43 14.17
N LEU A 63 -21.85 -23.96 13.69
CA LEU A 63 -22.18 -23.99 12.26
C LEU A 63 -22.29 -22.60 11.66
N SER A 64 -22.92 -21.65 12.35
CA SER A 64 -23.05 -20.28 11.84
C SER A 64 -21.71 -19.58 11.72
N VAL A 65 -20.80 -19.77 12.68
CA VAL A 65 -19.43 -19.22 12.63
C VAL A 65 -18.63 -19.81 11.48
N ILE A 66 -18.75 -21.12 11.22
CA ILE A 66 -18.07 -21.79 10.09
C ILE A 66 -18.61 -21.24 8.76
N VAL A 67 -19.93 -21.12 8.62
CA VAL A 67 -20.54 -20.55 7.41
C VAL A 67 -20.11 -19.11 7.19
N LEU A 68 -20.06 -18.29 8.25
CA LEU A 68 -19.61 -16.90 8.14
C LEU A 68 -18.14 -16.81 7.73
N SER A 69 -17.28 -17.63 8.33
CA SER A 69 -15.84 -17.68 8.04
C SER A 69 -15.57 -18.12 6.59
N THR A 70 -16.28 -19.16 6.13
CA THR A 70 -16.20 -19.62 4.73
C THR A 70 -16.74 -18.57 3.75
N ALA A 71 -17.84 -17.88 4.07
CA ALA A 71 -18.36 -16.81 3.23
C ALA A 71 -17.38 -15.63 3.11
N ILE A 72 -16.75 -15.21 4.22
CA ILE A 72 -15.77 -14.12 4.23
C ILE A 72 -14.53 -14.51 3.43
N THR A 73 -14.00 -15.73 3.61
CA THR A 73 -12.82 -16.19 2.87
C THR A 73 -13.09 -16.27 1.37
N ILE A 74 -14.27 -16.75 0.95
CA ILE A 74 -14.68 -16.76 -0.45
C ILE A 74 -14.78 -15.32 -1.00
N ALA A 75 -15.38 -14.39 -0.27
CA ALA A 75 -15.49 -12.99 -0.68
C ALA A 75 -14.12 -12.30 -0.84
N LEU A 76 -13.17 -12.61 0.05
CA LEU A 76 -11.80 -12.12 -0.04
C LEU A 76 -11.06 -12.69 -1.25
N ILE A 77 -11.18 -13.99 -1.51
CA ILE A 77 -10.56 -14.63 -2.68
C ILE A 77 -11.14 -14.04 -3.98
N PHE A 78 -12.47 -13.88 -4.05
CA PHE A 78 -13.13 -13.25 -5.19
C PHE A 78 -12.61 -11.81 -5.42
N SER A 79 -12.45 -11.04 -4.35
CA SER A 79 -11.89 -9.68 -4.41
C SER A 79 -10.42 -9.65 -4.88
N ILE A 80 -9.62 -10.67 -4.58
CA ILE A 80 -8.22 -10.75 -5.06
C ILE A 80 -8.17 -11.08 -6.56
N ILE A 81 -9.08 -11.93 -7.04
CA ILE A 81 -9.09 -12.38 -8.44
C ILE A 81 -9.69 -11.31 -9.36
N PHE A 82 -10.78 -10.66 -8.94
CA PHE A 82 -11.52 -9.69 -9.75
C PHE A 82 -11.25 -8.22 -9.36
N GLY A 83 -10.56 -7.97 -8.26
CA GLY A 83 -10.17 -6.63 -7.85
C GLY A 83 -9.12 -6.03 -8.77
N GLN A 84 -9.11 -4.70 -8.87
CA GLN A 84 -8.03 -3.97 -9.51
C GLN A 84 -6.70 -4.30 -8.80
N PRO A 85 -5.66 -4.77 -9.49
CA PRO A 85 -4.40 -5.10 -8.85
C PRO A 85 -3.79 -3.84 -8.21
N GLN A 86 -3.77 -3.80 -6.89
CA GLN A 86 -3.18 -2.70 -6.09
C GLN A 86 -1.64 -2.73 -6.06
N VAL A 87 -1.04 -3.83 -6.53
CA VAL A 87 0.41 -4.04 -6.55
C VAL A 87 0.83 -4.31 -7.99
N VAL A 88 1.50 -3.34 -8.61
CA VAL A 88 2.11 -3.49 -9.93
C VAL A 88 3.39 -4.32 -9.75
N PRO A 89 3.40 -5.63 -10.07
CA PRO A 89 4.38 -6.54 -9.50
C PRO A 89 5.79 -6.41 -10.11
N GLN A 90 6.01 -5.51 -11.08
CA GLN A 90 7.30 -5.33 -11.75
C GLN A 90 7.76 -3.87 -11.92
N GLY A 91 6.93 -2.86 -11.63
CA GLY A 91 7.28 -1.45 -11.79
C GLY A 91 6.12 -0.60 -12.29
N ALA A 92 6.14 0.69 -11.99
CA ALA A 92 5.10 1.65 -12.35
C ALA A 92 5.71 2.86 -13.06
N VAL A 93 4.95 3.46 -13.98
CA VAL A 93 5.28 4.73 -14.66
C VAL A 93 4.09 5.64 -14.48
N ALA A 94 4.34 6.87 -14.03
CA ALA A 94 3.34 7.93 -13.98
C ALA A 94 3.79 9.07 -14.89
N VAL A 95 2.95 9.44 -15.85
CA VAL A 95 3.21 10.47 -16.85
C VAL A 95 1.86 11.03 -17.33
N ASP A 96 1.86 12.26 -17.84
CA ASP A 96 0.69 13.00 -18.31
C ASP A 96 0.15 12.55 -19.69
N ASP A 97 0.86 11.65 -20.37
CA ASP A 97 0.49 11.12 -21.68
C ASP A 97 0.43 9.57 -21.69
N ASP A 98 -0.70 9.02 -22.12
CA ASP A 98 -0.93 7.57 -22.14
C ASP A 98 0.05 6.82 -23.06
N PHE A 99 0.40 7.39 -24.23
CA PHE A 99 1.31 6.74 -25.17
C PHE A 99 2.71 6.64 -24.55
N CYS A 100 3.17 7.71 -23.92
CA CYS A 100 4.45 7.73 -23.23
C CYS A 100 4.45 6.79 -22.02
N GLY A 101 3.34 6.70 -21.29
CA GLY A 101 3.18 5.74 -20.19
C GLY A 101 3.30 4.30 -20.67
N GLN A 102 2.64 3.97 -21.78
CA GLN A 102 2.74 2.65 -22.40
C GLN A 102 4.14 2.35 -22.92
N ILE A 103 4.84 3.33 -23.51
CA ILE A 103 6.23 3.17 -23.96
C ILE A 103 7.14 2.88 -22.76
N GLY A 104 7.02 3.63 -21.66
CA GLY A 104 7.80 3.39 -20.44
C GLY A 104 7.54 2.00 -19.84
N LEU A 105 6.27 1.58 -19.80
CA LEU A 105 5.89 0.23 -19.37
C LEU A 105 6.43 -0.86 -20.31
N ASN A 106 6.41 -0.63 -21.62
CA ASN A 106 6.96 -1.58 -22.60
C ASN A 106 8.48 -1.74 -22.42
N ILE A 107 9.21 -0.66 -22.14
CA ILE A 107 10.65 -0.72 -21.87
C ILE A 107 10.94 -1.59 -20.64
N MET A 108 10.17 -1.43 -19.55
CA MET A 108 10.35 -2.26 -18.35
C MET A 108 9.90 -3.72 -18.56
N ARG A 109 8.74 -3.94 -19.20
CA ARG A 109 8.13 -5.28 -19.31
C ARG A 109 8.68 -6.13 -20.45
N LYS A 110 8.82 -5.55 -21.64
CA LYS A 110 9.24 -6.26 -22.86
C LYS A 110 10.75 -6.27 -23.00
N ASN A 111 11.37 -5.09 -22.91
CA ASN A 111 12.81 -4.95 -23.12
C ASN A 111 13.62 -5.28 -21.87
N LYS A 112 12.95 -5.46 -20.72
CA LYS A 112 13.59 -5.72 -19.41
C LYS A 112 14.58 -4.61 -19.01
N GLY A 113 14.29 -3.38 -19.45
CA GLY A 113 15.04 -2.19 -19.06
C GLY A 113 14.74 -1.78 -17.63
N ASN A 114 15.61 -0.96 -17.06
CA ASN A 114 15.44 -0.44 -15.71
C ASN A 114 14.63 0.87 -15.68
N ALA A 115 14.45 1.45 -14.48
CA ALA A 115 13.70 2.68 -14.29
C ALA A 115 14.30 3.88 -15.05
N VAL A 116 15.63 3.93 -15.22
CA VAL A 116 16.31 4.99 -15.98
C VAL A 116 16.06 4.83 -17.48
N ASP A 117 16.14 3.62 -18.01
CA ASP A 117 15.84 3.34 -19.42
C ASP A 117 14.40 3.71 -19.78
N ALA A 118 13.46 3.35 -18.88
CA ALA A 118 12.05 3.72 -19.02
C ALA A 118 11.87 5.24 -18.97
N MET A 119 12.49 5.92 -18.01
CA MET A 119 12.43 7.39 -17.89
C MET A 119 12.97 8.10 -19.13
N VAL A 120 14.10 7.66 -19.68
CA VAL A 120 14.67 8.25 -20.91
C VAL A 120 13.70 8.08 -22.08
N SER A 121 13.13 6.89 -22.26
CA SER A 121 12.19 6.63 -23.36
C SER A 121 10.89 7.43 -23.22
N VAL A 122 10.38 7.58 -21.99
CA VAL A 122 9.22 8.42 -21.68
C VAL A 122 9.52 9.88 -21.99
N MET A 123 10.66 10.40 -21.55
CA MET A 123 11.05 11.79 -21.80
C MET A 123 11.17 12.07 -23.32
N LEU A 124 11.77 11.14 -24.07
CA LEU A 124 11.83 11.24 -25.54
C LEU A 124 10.44 11.21 -26.18
N CYS A 125 9.53 10.37 -25.70
CA CYS A 125 8.15 10.36 -26.16
C CYS A 125 7.43 11.69 -25.89
N LEU A 126 7.63 12.28 -24.70
CA LEU A 126 7.02 13.57 -24.34
C LEU A 126 7.48 14.70 -25.26
N THR A 127 8.72 14.64 -25.78
CA THR A 127 9.17 15.63 -26.79
C THR A 127 8.36 15.62 -28.08
N VAL A 128 7.62 14.54 -28.34
CA VAL A 128 6.76 14.33 -29.51
C VAL A 128 5.31 14.63 -29.18
N THR A 129 4.80 14.08 -28.08
CA THR A 129 3.37 14.17 -27.71
C THR A 129 3.02 15.46 -26.98
N ARG A 130 3.94 16.00 -26.18
CA ARG A 130 3.78 17.19 -25.32
C ARG A 130 4.97 18.16 -25.47
N PRO A 131 5.19 18.72 -26.67
CA PRO A 131 6.32 19.62 -26.94
C PRO A 131 6.25 20.94 -26.14
N ASP A 132 5.09 21.27 -25.58
CA ASP A 132 4.85 22.40 -24.68
C ASP A 132 5.41 22.17 -23.27
N VAL A 133 5.57 20.91 -22.85
CA VAL A 133 6.09 20.55 -21.51
C VAL A 133 7.55 20.11 -21.58
N ALA A 134 7.91 19.30 -22.58
CA ALA A 134 9.26 18.77 -22.75
C ALA A 134 9.71 18.90 -24.21
N SER A 135 10.97 19.25 -24.43
CA SER A 135 11.54 19.37 -25.77
C SER A 135 13.02 19.05 -25.76
N LEU A 136 13.55 18.56 -26.89
CA LEU A 136 14.99 18.25 -27.06
C LEU A 136 15.88 19.49 -26.85
N GLY A 137 15.34 20.69 -27.11
CA GLY A 137 15.99 21.97 -26.84
C GLY A 137 15.87 22.46 -25.39
N GLY A 138 15.29 21.65 -24.50
CA GLY A 138 15.07 22.00 -23.11
C GLY A 138 16.19 21.59 -22.16
N CYS A 139 15.84 21.57 -20.88
CA CYS A 139 16.69 21.28 -19.75
C CYS A 139 15.84 20.74 -18.59
N GLY A 140 16.48 20.33 -17.50
CA GLY A 140 15.76 19.83 -16.34
C GLY A 140 16.68 19.28 -15.26
N ALA A 141 16.08 18.58 -14.31
CA ALA A 141 16.80 17.86 -13.28
C ALA A 141 16.14 16.50 -13.06
N VAL A 142 16.96 15.49 -12.74
CA VAL A 142 16.49 14.11 -12.48
C VAL A 142 17.09 13.62 -11.17
N LEU A 143 16.23 13.10 -10.31
CA LEU A 143 16.63 12.40 -9.09
C LEU A 143 16.60 10.89 -9.33
N VAL A 144 17.75 10.23 -9.19
CA VAL A 144 17.88 8.78 -9.32
C VAL A 144 18.21 8.16 -7.97
N ARG A 145 17.41 7.18 -7.52
CA ARG A 145 17.71 6.36 -6.35
C ARG A 145 18.40 5.07 -6.78
N ASP A 146 19.67 4.91 -6.41
CA ASP A 146 20.39 3.66 -6.57
C ASP A 146 20.03 2.72 -5.41
N ARG A 147 19.20 1.71 -5.69
CA ARG A 147 18.79 0.70 -4.71
C ARG A 147 19.97 -0.12 -4.19
N ASN A 148 20.97 -0.39 -5.04
CA ASN A 148 22.08 -1.27 -4.68
C ASN A 148 23.04 -0.57 -3.72
N LYS A 149 23.31 0.71 -3.96
CA LYS A 149 24.21 1.51 -3.11
C LYS A 149 23.49 2.23 -1.98
N GLN A 150 22.15 2.21 -1.98
CA GLN A 150 21.32 2.99 -1.05
C GLN A 150 21.66 4.49 -1.08
N LEU A 151 21.98 5.02 -2.26
CA LEU A 151 22.33 6.42 -2.49
C LEU A 151 21.39 7.08 -3.49
N SER A 152 21.19 8.39 -3.33
CA SER A 152 20.39 9.20 -4.25
C SER A 152 21.32 10.15 -5.00
N HIS A 153 21.14 10.24 -6.31
CA HIS A 153 21.93 11.09 -7.20
C HIS A 153 21.02 12.12 -7.85
N LEU A 154 21.30 13.40 -7.62
CA LEU A 154 20.66 14.49 -8.34
C LEU A 154 21.51 14.85 -9.55
N PHE A 155 20.90 14.77 -10.73
CA PHE A 155 21.47 15.26 -11.98
C PHE A 155 20.79 16.56 -12.32
N ASP A 156 21.50 17.66 -12.13
CA ASP A 156 21.07 18.98 -12.55
C ASP A 156 21.67 19.27 -13.93
N PHE A 157 20.80 19.45 -14.91
CA PHE A 157 21.13 19.90 -16.25
C PHE A 157 20.17 21.04 -16.62
N THR A 158 19.89 21.95 -15.69
CA THR A 158 19.16 23.20 -15.96
C THR A 158 19.87 24.03 -17.03
N CYS A 159 19.11 24.79 -17.83
CA CYS A 159 19.60 25.51 -19.00
C CYS A 159 20.61 26.59 -18.55
N PRO A 160 21.93 26.40 -18.72
CA PRO A 160 22.86 27.44 -18.32
C PRO A 160 22.75 28.61 -19.29
N VAL A 161 22.83 29.82 -18.74
CA VAL A 161 22.84 31.05 -19.53
C VAL A 161 24.22 31.17 -20.20
N ARG A 162 24.24 31.67 -21.44
CA ARG A 162 25.48 31.97 -22.15
C ARG A 162 26.31 32.95 -21.30
N ASN A 163 27.60 32.66 -21.09
CA ASN A 163 28.52 33.43 -20.25
C ASN A 163 28.26 34.94 -20.35
N SER A 164 27.67 35.53 -19.31
CA SER A 164 27.31 36.95 -19.23
C SER A 164 28.52 37.79 -18.82
N ALA A 165 29.64 37.64 -19.53
CA ALA A 165 30.85 38.43 -19.27
C ALA A 165 30.64 39.92 -19.59
N THR A 166 29.60 40.27 -20.36
CA THR A 166 29.28 41.65 -20.72
C THR A 166 27.77 41.92 -20.58
N GLU A 167 27.39 43.17 -20.29
CA GLU A 167 25.97 43.58 -20.18
C GLU A 167 25.15 43.33 -21.46
N ARG A 168 25.82 43.16 -22.61
CA ARG A 168 25.20 42.86 -23.90
C ARG A 168 24.66 41.43 -24.01
N ASP A 169 25.11 40.51 -23.15
CA ASP A 169 24.65 39.12 -23.09
C ASP A 169 23.57 38.90 -22.01
N LYS A 170 23.08 39.96 -21.34
CA LYS A 170 21.93 39.84 -20.43
C LYS A 170 20.65 39.51 -21.24
N PRO A 171 19.77 38.63 -20.74
CA PRO A 171 18.52 38.30 -21.41
C PRO A 171 17.67 39.56 -21.64
N ASP A 172 17.35 39.85 -22.91
CA ASP A 172 16.53 40.98 -23.33
C ASP A 172 15.22 40.48 -23.94
N LYS A 173 14.10 40.91 -23.35
CA LYS A 173 12.76 40.52 -23.82
C LYS A 173 12.48 40.97 -25.25
N ASN A 174 13.15 42.02 -25.72
CA ASN A 174 13.02 42.52 -27.09
C ASN A 174 13.86 41.71 -28.10
N LYS A 175 14.73 40.81 -27.62
CA LYS A 175 15.59 39.94 -28.43
C LYS A 175 15.33 38.49 -28.02
N PRO A 176 14.31 37.81 -28.58
CA PRO A 176 13.89 36.48 -28.12
C PRO A 176 15.02 35.44 -28.15
N ALA A 177 15.96 35.55 -29.09
CA ALA A 177 17.14 34.68 -29.16
C ALA A 177 18.07 34.79 -27.92
N SER A 178 18.08 35.94 -27.23
CA SER A 178 18.87 36.15 -26.00
C SER A 178 18.26 35.49 -24.76
N LEU A 179 17.00 35.07 -24.85
CA LEU A 179 16.28 34.38 -23.76
C LEU A 179 16.52 32.86 -23.77
N VAL A 180 17.16 32.34 -24.82
CA VAL A 180 17.39 30.90 -25.00
C VAL A 180 18.66 30.49 -24.26
N GLY A 181 18.52 29.66 -23.23
CA GLY A 181 19.63 29.00 -22.56
C GLY A 181 20.23 27.87 -23.39
N ILE A 182 21.41 27.38 -23.00
CA ILE A 182 22.06 26.28 -23.72
C ILE A 182 21.24 24.98 -23.50
N PRO A 183 20.78 24.31 -24.57
CA PRO A 183 20.00 23.08 -24.43
C PRO A 183 20.86 21.95 -23.86
N SER A 184 20.36 21.28 -22.83
CA SER A 184 21.12 20.32 -22.03
C SER A 184 20.37 19.02 -21.75
N LEU A 185 19.07 18.93 -22.09
CA LEU A 185 18.25 17.73 -21.85
C LEU A 185 18.89 16.45 -22.41
N VAL A 186 19.22 16.44 -23.71
CA VAL A 186 19.78 15.24 -24.36
C VAL A 186 21.10 14.83 -23.72
N ARG A 187 21.96 15.79 -23.38
CA ARG A 187 23.22 15.53 -22.69
C ARG A 187 22.99 14.98 -21.28
N GLY A 188 22.04 15.54 -20.54
CA GLY A 188 21.64 15.07 -19.23
C GLY A 188 21.16 13.63 -19.26
N LEU A 189 20.20 13.32 -20.14
CA LEU A 189 19.67 11.96 -20.33
C LEU A 189 20.79 10.98 -20.74
N ALA A 190 21.69 11.37 -21.64
CA ALA A 190 22.80 10.52 -22.06
C ALA A 190 23.77 10.21 -20.91
N VAL A 191 24.10 11.21 -20.06
CA VAL A 191 24.97 11.01 -18.90
C VAL A 191 24.31 10.10 -17.85
N ILE A 192 23.01 10.31 -17.59
CA ILE A 192 22.24 9.48 -16.65
C ILE A 192 22.18 8.04 -17.16
N HIS A 193 21.86 7.85 -18.44
CA HIS A 193 21.83 6.53 -19.08
C HIS A 193 23.20 5.85 -19.12
N GLN A 194 24.28 6.60 -19.36
CA GLN A 194 25.62 6.02 -19.30
C GLN A 194 25.96 5.47 -17.91
N ARG A 195 25.42 6.09 -16.85
CA ARG A 195 25.70 5.69 -15.46
C ARG A 195 24.78 4.59 -14.94
N PHE A 196 23.52 4.63 -15.33
CA PHE A 196 22.47 3.80 -14.75
C PHE A 196 21.65 3.01 -15.77
N GLY A 197 21.78 3.27 -17.07
CA GLY A 197 21.04 2.58 -18.13
C GLY A 197 21.52 1.13 -18.31
N SER A 198 20.62 0.29 -18.80
CA SER A 198 20.91 -1.13 -19.07
C SER A 198 20.67 -1.54 -20.53
N LEU A 199 19.87 -0.77 -21.26
CA LEU A 199 19.60 -1.03 -22.67
C LEU A 199 20.57 -0.28 -23.59
N LYS A 200 20.53 -0.61 -24.89
CA LYS A 200 21.26 0.18 -25.88
C LYS A 200 20.58 1.53 -26.03
N TRP A 201 21.38 2.59 -26.10
CA TRP A 201 20.88 3.96 -26.24
C TRP A 201 19.90 4.11 -27.41
N SER A 202 20.17 3.48 -28.56
CA SER A 202 19.30 3.48 -29.74
C SER A 202 17.90 2.92 -29.50
N ASP A 203 17.78 1.91 -28.64
CA ASP A 203 16.55 1.18 -28.43
C ASP A 203 15.52 2.04 -27.70
N LEU A 204 15.99 3.02 -26.90
CA LEU A 204 15.16 3.95 -26.15
C LEU A 204 14.44 4.98 -27.05
N PHE A 205 14.95 5.22 -28.26
CA PHE A 205 14.34 6.14 -29.22
C PHE A 205 13.21 5.52 -30.02
N THR A 206 13.11 4.18 -30.04
CA THR A 206 12.19 3.46 -30.91
C THR A 206 10.74 3.90 -30.75
N GLY A 207 10.27 4.08 -29.50
CA GLY A 207 8.90 4.54 -29.23
C GLY A 207 8.62 5.94 -29.78
N ALA A 208 9.54 6.90 -29.58
CA ALA A 208 9.39 8.26 -30.09
C ALA A 208 9.47 8.31 -31.63
N ILE A 209 10.37 7.52 -32.22
CA ILE A 209 10.51 7.40 -33.68
C ILE A 209 9.25 6.80 -34.31
N ASP A 210 8.65 5.80 -33.67
CA ASP A 210 7.43 5.17 -34.17
C ASP A 210 6.25 6.15 -34.16
N LEU A 211 6.06 6.88 -33.05
CA LEU A 211 5.02 7.91 -32.93
C LEU A 211 5.19 9.04 -33.95
N THR A 212 6.43 9.48 -34.22
CA THR A 212 6.68 10.53 -35.22
C THR A 212 6.45 10.05 -36.66
N LYS A 213 6.73 8.78 -36.97
CA LYS A 213 6.54 8.21 -38.31
C LYS A 213 5.08 7.88 -38.62
N ASN A 214 4.39 7.27 -37.67
CA ASN A 214 3.03 6.78 -37.87
C ASN A 214 1.98 7.81 -37.49
N GLY A 215 2.38 8.87 -36.77
CA GLY A 215 1.47 9.81 -36.14
C GLY A 215 0.77 9.20 -34.93
N PHE A 216 0.07 10.05 -34.19
CA PHE A 216 -0.73 9.66 -33.04
C PHE A 216 -1.94 10.59 -32.94
N MET A 217 -2.98 10.13 -32.26
CA MET A 217 -4.16 10.96 -32.02
C MET A 217 -3.83 11.99 -30.93
N VAL A 218 -3.76 13.26 -31.32
CA VAL A 218 -3.61 14.38 -30.38
C VAL A 218 -4.89 14.48 -29.57
N ARG A 219 -4.84 14.03 -28.33
CA ARG A 219 -5.92 14.28 -27.38
C ARG A 219 -5.68 15.66 -26.78
N SER A 220 -6.68 16.52 -26.88
CA SER A 220 -6.71 17.75 -26.10
C SER A 220 -6.78 17.35 -24.64
N ALA A 221 -5.64 17.34 -23.94
CA ALA A 221 -5.65 17.43 -22.50
C ALA A 221 -6.02 18.88 -22.17
N PRO A 222 -7.27 19.19 -21.75
CA PRO A 222 -7.43 20.40 -20.98
C PRO A 222 -6.49 20.25 -19.77
N ILE A 223 -5.80 21.32 -19.40
CA ILE A 223 -5.03 21.47 -18.16
C ILE A 223 -5.87 21.14 -16.89
N LEU A 224 -7.17 20.87 -17.06
CA LEU A 224 -8.04 20.23 -16.08
C LEU A 224 -7.81 18.72 -16.05
N CYS A 225 -6.83 18.31 -15.23
CA CYS A 225 -6.91 17.17 -14.32
C CYS A 225 -7.89 16.06 -14.76
N TYR A 226 -7.42 15.14 -15.62
CA TYR A 226 -8.15 13.90 -15.89
C TYR A 226 -7.95 12.93 -14.71
N PHE A 227 -8.61 13.22 -13.60
CA PHE A 227 -8.87 12.25 -12.54
C PHE A 227 -10.15 11.48 -12.93
N GLN A 228 -10.02 10.49 -13.81
CA GLN A 228 -11.16 9.65 -14.19
C GLN A 228 -10.82 8.18 -13.91
N TYR A 229 -11.33 7.72 -12.75
CA TYR A 229 -11.36 6.37 -12.19
C TYR A 229 -9.98 5.83 -11.77
N ILE A 230 -9.64 5.69 -10.47
CA ILE A 230 -10.31 4.84 -9.47
C ILE A 230 -10.17 5.52 -8.09
N CYS A 231 -11.24 6.11 -7.56
CA CYS A 231 -11.38 6.31 -6.12
C CYS A 231 -12.87 6.37 -5.80
N ASN A 232 -13.50 5.19 -5.75
CA ASN A 232 -14.77 5.07 -5.06
C ASN A 232 -14.45 4.96 -3.57
N SER A 233 -15.04 5.85 -2.79
CA SER A 233 -14.92 6.00 -1.33
C SER A 233 -13.62 6.59 -0.77
N THR A 234 -13.68 7.93 -0.65
CA THR A 234 -13.28 8.72 0.53
C THR A 234 -11.78 9.03 0.72
N LEU A 235 -11.51 10.34 0.73
CA LEU A 235 -10.28 11.02 1.15
C LEU A 235 -9.25 11.31 0.04
N LEU A 236 -9.56 12.36 -0.71
CA LEU A 236 -8.69 13.04 -1.66
C LEU A 236 -7.77 14.01 -0.89
N LEU A 237 -6.46 13.73 -0.84
CA LEU A 237 -5.46 14.72 -0.44
C LEU A 237 -4.66 15.09 -1.68
N LEU A 238 -5.11 16.16 -2.34
CA LEU A 238 -4.49 16.77 -3.50
C LEU A 238 -3.24 17.55 -3.04
N ILE A 239 -2.07 17.19 -3.54
CA ILE A 239 -0.95 18.13 -3.66
C ILE A 239 -0.50 18.05 -5.12
N CYS A 240 -1.03 18.97 -5.94
CA CYS A 240 -0.41 19.35 -7.21
C CYS A 240 0.65 20.42 -6.89
N LEU A 241 1.87 20.19 -7.36
CA LEU A 241 2.90 21.21 -7.57
C LEU A 241 3.13 21.31 -9.08
#